data_AF-A0A2S4HC66-F1
#
_entry.id   AF-A0A2S4HC66-F1
#
_cell.length_a   1.000
_cell.length_b   1.000
_cell.length_c   1.000
_cell.angle_alpha   90.00
_cell.angle_beta   90.00
_cell.angle_gamma   90.00
#
_symmetry.space_group_name_H-M   'P 1'
#
loop_
_entity.id
_entity.type
_entity.pdbx_description
1 polymer ?
#
loop_
_entity_poly.entity_id
_entity_poly.type
_entity_poly.pdbx_seq_one_letter_code
_entity_poly.pdbx_strand_id
1 'polypeptide(L)'
;MLVKSQNNESSWDKPGDRFIQILDSIGFPKGYGRMIRLQETLLEHSPEIFASLSYSTVKTWFSDRAPAMSRIDDVFDALSKEYTFPDDTRPLKSWWKVGGVFPFESGEHANSRAISAKLEVTLSVLISQEMGEAFKDASVEEIQKIKNEFLRILATFADPTQSEPDEKTLTVIVKGILNS
;
A
#
# COMPACT_ATOMS: atom_id res chain seq x y z
N MET A 1 17.23 -5.61 35.93
CA MET A 1 15.98 -6.07 35.30
C MET A 1 15.89 -5.38 33.95
N LEU A 2 16.43 -6.02 32.91
CA LEU A 2 16.51 -5.44 31.57
C LEU A 2 15.23 -5.78 30.82
N VAL A 3 14.43 -4.75 30.55
CA VAL A 3 13.29 -4.81 29.62
C VAL A 3 13.88 -5.12 28.24
N LYS A 4 13.67 -6.35 27.76
CA LYS A 4 13.89 -6.69 26.37
C LYS A 4 12.81 -5.99 25.56
N SER A 5 13.15 -4.84 24.99
CA SER A 5 12.42 -4.28 23.85
C SER A 5 12.45 -5.34 22.75
N GLN A 6 11.33 -6.04 22.57
CA GLN A 6 11.15 -6.87 21.40
C GLN A 6 10.98 -5.94 20.20
N ASN A 7 12.08 -5.66 19.50
CA ASN A 7 12.04 -5.34 18.08
C ASN A 7 11.52 -6.59 17.35
N ASN A 8 10.20 -6.74 17.27
CA ASN A 8 9.58 -7.61 16.27
C ASN A 8 9.44 -6.74 15.02
N GLU A 9 10.52 -6.64 14.25
CA GLU A 9 10.43 -6.20 12.85
C GLU A 9 9.49 -7.19 12.15
N SER A 10 8.23 -6.80 12.03
CA SER A 10 7.26 -7.56 11.24
C SER A 10 7.62 -7.36 9.79
N SER A 11 8.51 -8.21 9.27
CA SER A 11 8.89 -8.29 7.87
C SER A 11 7.64 -8.76 7.11
N TRP A 12 7.03 -7.84 6.35
CA TRP A 12 5.90 -8.12 5.45
C TRP A 12 6.40 -8.39 4.03
N ASP A 13 7.59 -8.99 3.93
CA ASP A 13 8.34 -9.10 2.68
C ASP A 13 7.63 -10.01 1.69
N LYS A 14 6.92 -11.03 2.20
CA LYS A 14 6.24 -12.01 1.35
C LYS A 14 4.75 -11.68 1.18
N PRO A 15 4.17 -11.98 0.01
CA PRO A 15 2.73 -11.90 -0.21
C PRO A 15 1.90 -12.66 0.82
N GLY A 16 2.40 -13.80 1.32
CA GLY A 16 1.71 -14.60 2.33
C GLY A 16 1.55 -13.87 3.66
N ASP A 17 2.61 -13.21 4.14
CA ASP A 17 2.58 -12.48 5.40
C ASP A 17 1.59 -11.30 5.30
N ARG A 18 1.60 -10.59 4.18
CA ARG A 18 0.64 -9.51 3.87
C ARG A 18 -0.79 -10.00 3.83
N PHE A 19 -1.02 -11.16 3.20
CA PHE A 19 -2.36 -11.73 3.13
C PHE A 19 -2.89 -12.15 4.49
N ILE A 20 -2.05 -12.79 5.31
CA ILE A 20 -2.38 -13.14 6.70
C ILE A 20 -2.78 -11.90 7.48
N GLN A 21 -2.07 -10.78 7.30
CA GLN A 21 -2.40 -9.51 7.94
C GLN A 21 -3.74 -8.94 7.48
N ILE A 22 -4.05 -9.02 6.17
CA ILE A 22 -5.37 -8.63 5.64
C ILE A 22 -6.47 -9.48 6.28
N LEU A 23 -6.29 -10.81 6.31
CA LEU A 23 -7.25 -11.72 6.94
C LEU A 23 -7.40 -11.42 8.44
N ASP A 24 -6.31 -11.11 9.13
CA ASP A 24 -6.34 -10.71 10.54
C ASP A 24 -7.12 -9.40 10.76
N SER A 25 -6.96 -8.42 9.86
CA SER A 25 -7.60 -7.11 9.97
C SER A 25 -9.12 -7.16 9.84
N ILE A 26 -9.64 -8.10 9.05
CA ILE A 26 -11.09 -8.29 8.85
C ILE A 26 -11.69 -9.29 9.86
N GLY A 27 -10.89 -9.78 10.82
CA GLY A 27 -11.34 -10.73 11.82
C GLY A 27 -11.48 -12.17 11.32
N PHE A 28 -10.85 -12.53 10.20
CA PHE A 28 -10.90 -13.90 9.68
C PHE A 28 -10.24 -14.88 10.68
N PRO A 29 -10.87 -16.05 10.97
CA PRO A 29 -10.39 -16.96 12.00
C PRO A 29 -8.92 -17.36 11.90
N LYS A 30 -8.20 -17.28 13.02
CA LYS A 30 -6.79 -17.68 13.15
C LYS A 30 -6.66 -19.15 13.57
N GLY A 31 -5.53 -19.78 13.23
CA GLY A 31 -5.15 -21.09 13.75
C GLY A 31 -5.13 -22.23 12.72
N TYR A 32 -5.11 -23.46 13.21
CA TYR A 32 -5.04 -24.67 12.39
C TYR A 32 -6.27 -24.77 11.47
N GLY A 33 -6.05 -25.10 10.19
CA GLY A 33 -7.13 -25.19 9.20
C GLY A 33 -7.53 -23.86 8.55
N ARG A 34 -6.86 -22.73 8.85
CA ARG A 34 -7.18 -21.41 8.26
C ARG A 34 -7.24 -21.41 6.73
N MET A 35 -6.31 -22.12 6.08
CA MET A 35 -6.28 -22.23 4.62
C MET A 35 -7.47 -23.03 4.07
N ILE A 36 -7.86 -24.11 4.76
CA ILE A 36 -9.02 -24.93 4.40
C ILE A 36 -10.27 -24.06 4.51
N ARG A 37 -10.41 -23.36 5.64
CA ARG A 37 -11.54 -22.47 5.85
C ARG A 37 -11.62 -21.36 4.82
N LEU A 38 -10.48 -20.77 4.44
CA LEU A 38 -10.47 -19.78 3.35
C LEU A 38 -10.97 -20.41 2.04
N GLN A 39 -10.47 -21.59 1.69
CA GLN A 39 -10.90 -22.29 0.48
C GLN A 39 -12.41 -22.57 0.49
N GLU A 40 -12.94 -23.04 1.62
CA GLU A 40 -14.37 -23.30 1.82
C GLU A 40 -15.19 -22.01 1.70
N THR A 41 -14.80 -20.93 2.37
CA THR A 41 -15.45 -19.62 2.29
C THR A 41 -15.49 -19.10 0.85
N LEU A 42 -14.39 -19.22 0.10
CA LEU A 42 -14.35 -18.79 -1.31
C LEU A 42 -15.26 -19.64 -2.21
N LEU A 43 -15.29 -20.97 -1.99
CA LEU A 43 -16.16 -21.90 -2.71
C LEU A 43 -17.65 -21.69 -2.40
N GLU A 44 -17.98 -21.41 -1.15
CA GLU A 44 -19.36 -21.16 -0.70
C GLU A 44 -19.90 -19.86 -1.29
N HIS A 45 -19.09 -18.80 -1.25
CA HIS A 45 -19.54 -17.47 -1.64
C HIS A 45 -19.46 -17.21 -3.14
N SER A 46 -18.50 -17.78 -3.87
CA SER A 46 -18.39 -17.59 -5.33
C SER A 46 -18.00 -18.90 -6.05
N PRO A 47 -18.87 -19.93 -6.03
CA PRO A 47 -18.57 -21.26 -6.56
C PRO A 47 -18.22 -21.26 -8.04
N GLU A 48 -18.86 -20.42 -8.85
CA GLU A 48 -18.59 -20.29 -10.29
C GLU A 48 -17.18 -19.80 -10.59
N ILE A 49 -16.58 -19.04 -9.67
CA ILE A 49 -15.24 -18.50 -9.79
C ILE A 49 -14.20 -19.47 -9.20
N PHE A 50 -14.54 -20.15 -8.09
CA PHE A 50 -13.59 -20.93 -7.30
C PHE A 50 -13.78 -22.45 -7.33
N ALA A 51 -14.72 -23.00 -8.12
CA ALA A 51 -14.94 -24.45 -8.23
C ALA A 51 -13.66 -25.26 -8.52
N SER A 52 -12.73 -24.70 -9.30
CA SER A 52 -11.44 -25.31 -9.63
C SER A 52 -10.29 -24.88 -8.73
N LEU A 53 -10.56 -24.13 -7.64
CA LEU A 53 -9.54 -23.63 -6.73
C LEU A 53 -8.98 -24.80 -5.91
N SER A 54 -7.73 -25.16 -6.17
CA SER A 54 -7.06 -26.23 -5.44
C SER A 54 -6.51 -25.74 -4.09
N TYR A 55 -6.44 -26.65 -3.11
CA TYR A 55 -5.83 -26.37 -1.81
C TYR A 55 -4.35 -25.96 -1.95
N SER A 56 -3.61 -26.55 -2.90
CA SER A 56 -2.21 -26.19 -3.14
C SER A 56 -2.07 -24.75 -3.63
N THR A 57 -3.00 -24.26 -4.47
CA THR A 57 -3.06 -22.85 -4.87
C THR A 57 -3.27 -21.95 -3.66
N VAL A 58 -4.25 -22.25 -2.80
CA VAL A 58 -4.50 -21.48 -1.58
C VAL A 58 -3.27 -21.49 -0.67
N LYS A 59 -2.61 -22.63 -0.52
CA LYS A 59 -1.36 -22.74 0.25
C LYS A 59 -0.27 -21.80 -0.28
N THR A 60 -0.14 -21.62 -1.59
CA THR A 60 0.83 -20.66 -2.17
C THR A 60 0.53 -19.20 -1.82
N TRP A 61 -0.76 -18.87 -1.59
CA TRP A 61 -1.19 -17.54 -1.17
C TRP A 61 -0.81 -17.18 0.26
N PHE A 62 -0.61 -18.20 1.10
CA PHE A 62 -0.09 -18.04 2.46
C PHE A 62 1.43 -18.17 2.55
N SER A 63 2.13 -18.36 1.42
CA SER A 63 3.60 -18.43 1.40
C SER A 63 4.19 -17.24 0.64
N ASP A 64 4.38 -17.38 -0.66
CA ASP A 64 5.31 -16.60 -1.47
C ASP A 64 4.66 -15.98 -2.70
N ARG A 65 3.38 -16.28 -2.98
CA ARG A 65 2.71 -15.86 -4.21
C ARG A 65 1.36 -15.23 -3.96
N ALA A 66 1.17 -14.00 -4.41
CA ALA A 66 -0.17 -13.44 -4.60
C ALA A 66 -0.76 -13.85 -5.96
N PRO A 67 -2.08 -14.09 -6.05
CA PRO A 67 -2.75 -14.40 -7.32
C PRO A 67 -2.70 -13.23 -8.32
N ALA A 68 -3.21 -13.42 -9.54
CA ALA A 68 -3.37 -12.33 -10.50
C ALA A 68 -4.36 -11.26 -9.97
N MET A 69 -4.24 -9.99 -10.39
CA MET A 69 -5.09 -8.91 -9.87
C MET A 69 -6.59 -9.20 -10.01
N SER A 70 -7.04 -9.71 -11.15
CA SER A 70 -8.44 -10.12 -11.34
C SER A 70 -8.89 -11.15 -10.31
N ARG A 71 -8.01 -12.08 -9.95
CA ARG A 71 -8.28 -13.10 -8.94
C ARG A 71 -8.22 -12.55 -7.51
N ILE A 72 -7.45 -11.49 -7.27
CA ILE A 72 -7.46 -10.76 -5.99
C ILE A 72 -8.81 -10.07 -5.81
N ASP A 73 -9.35 -9.45 -6.85
CA ASP A 73 -10.68 -8.85 -6.83
C ASP A 73 -11.74 -9.89 -6.46
N ASP A 74 -11.74 -11.04 -7.15
CA ASP A 74 -12.65 -12.15 -6.86
C ASP A 74 -12.59 -12.62 -5.39
N VAL A 75 -11.39 -12.68 -4.81
CA VAL A 75 -11.17 -13.11 -3.42
C VAL A 75 -11.76 -12.11 -2.45
N PHE A 76 -11.52 -10.82 -2.68
CA PHE A 76 -12.07 -9.75 -1.84
C PHE A 76 -13.59 -9.69 -1.94
N ASP A 77 -14.13 -9.83 -3.14
CA ASP A 77 -15.58 -9.83 -3.37
C ASP A 77 -16.24 -11.01 -2.66
N ALA A 78 -15.65 -12.21 -2.70
CA ALA A 78 -16.15 -13.36 -1.96
C ALA A 78 -16.05 -13.18 -0.43
N LEU A 79 -14.93 -12.68 0.07
CA LEU A 79 -14.76 -12.40 1.51
C LEU A 79 -15.70 -11.30 2.01
N SER A 80 -15.99 -10.29 1.18
CA SER A 80 -16.87 -9.17 1.55
C SER A 80 -18.31 -9.58 1.86
N LYS A 81 -18.72 -10.81 1.48
CA LYS A 81 -20.05 -11.35 1.79
C LYS A 81 -20.23 -11.69 3.27
N GLU A 82 -19.14 -11.92 3.99
CA GLU A 82 -19.15 -12.32 5.40
C GLU A 82 -18.31 -11.40 6.29
N TYR A 83 -17.30 -10.75 5.72
CA TYR A 83 -16.35 -9.91 6.46
C TYR A 83 -16.43 -8.45 6.00
N THR A 84 -16.36 -7.53 6.96
CA THR A 84 -16.36 -6.08 6.67
C THR A 84 -14.96 -5.62 6.29
N PHE A 85 -14.84 -4.98 5.14
CA PHE A 85 -13.65 -4.27 4.69
C PHE A 85 -13.81 -2.75 4.89
N PRO A 86 -12.70 -1.98 4.88
CA PRO A 86 -12.76 -0.53 4.68
C PRO A 86 -13.44 -0.16 3.36
N ASP A 87 -14.03 1.04 3.29
CA ASP A 87 -14.75 1.53 2.10
C ASP A 87 -13.90 1.47 0.83
N ASP A 88 -12.59 1.72 0.94
CA ASP A 88 -11.63 1.56 -0.15
C ASP A 88 -10.71 0.35 0.08
N THR A 89 -10.91 -0.70 -0.72
CA THR A 89 -10.11 -1.94 -0.69
C THR A 89 -8.92 -1.92 -1.64
N ARG A 90 -8.80 -0.93 -2.53
CA ARG A 90 -7.70 -0.85 -3.52
C ARG A 90 -6.32 -0.86 -2.85
N PRO A 91 -6.07 -0.15 -1.73
CA PRO A 91 -4.80 -0.21 -1.04
C PRO A 91 -4.47 -1.62 -0.53
N LEU A 92 -5.45 -2.35 0.01
CA LEU A 92 -5.28 -3.71 0.51
C LEU A 92 -4.95 -4.70 -0.60
N LYS A 93 -5.67 -4.61 -1.73
CA LYS A 93 -5.48 -5.46 -2.91
C LYS A 93 -4.10 -5.26 -3.52
N SER A 94 -3.69 -4.00 -3.70
CA SER A 94 -2.36 -3.63 -4.17
C SER A 94 -1.27 -4.11 -3.20
N TRP A 95 -1.45 -3.84 -1.91
CA TRP A 95 -0.49 -4.20 -0.87
C TRP A 95 -0.27 -5.71 -0.80
N TRP A 96 -1.32 -6.53 -0.90
CA TRP A 96 -1.15 -7.98 -0.99
C TRP A 96 -0.22 -8.37 -2.15
N LYS A 97 -0.48 -7.83 -3.34
CA LYS A 97 0.21 -8.21 -4.59
C LYS A 97 1.67 -7.75 -4.61
N VAL A 98 1.91 -6.47 -4.40
CA VAL A 98 3.22 -5.84 -4.65
C VAL A 98 3.90 -5.37 -3.36
N GLY A 99 3.21 -5.33 -2.23
CA GLY A 99 3.73 -4.76 -0.99
C GLY A 99 3.59 -3.24 -0.95
N GLY A 100 4.53 -2.56 -0.30
CA GLY A 100 4.54 -1.10 -0.18
C GLY A 100 3.91 -0.57 1.11
N VAL A 101 3.20 0.56 1.02
CA VAL A 101 2.66 1.29 2.19
C VAL A 101 1.70 0.41 2.98
N PHE A 102 1.94 0.31 4.29
CA PHE A 102 1.11 -0.48 5.20
C PHE A 102 -0.32 0.11 5.27
N PRO A 103 -1.35 -0.61 4.80
CA PRO A 103 -2.67 -0.01 4.52
C PRO A 103 -3.56 0.11 5.76
N PHE A 104 -3.10 -0.30 6.94
CA PHE A 104 -3.88 -0.28 8.19
C PHE A 104 -3.51 0.87 9.11
N GLU A 105 -2.56 1.72 8.73
CA GLU A 105 -2.26 2.94 9.46
C GLU A 105 -3.32 3.98 9.16
N SER A 106 -4.28 4.08 10.08
CA SER A 106 -5.32 5.10 10.05
C SER A 106 -4.87 6.32 10.86
N GLY A 107 -4.87 7.51 10.25
CA GLY A 107 -4.60 8.79 10.89
C GLY A 107 -3.85 9.74 9.95
N GLU A 108 -3.71 11.01 10.33
CA GLU A 108 -2.91 12.06 9.65
C GLU A 108 -1.48 11.62 9.27
N HIS A 109 -1.03 10.47 9.78
CA HIS A 109 0.24 9.82 9.51
C HIS A 109 0.29 8.88 8.28
N ALA A 110 -0.84 8.52 7.66
CA ALA A 110 -0.84 7.77 6.39
C ALA A 110 -0.20 8.59 5.25
N ASN A 111 -0.26 9.92 5.36
CA ASN A 111 0.42 10.87 4.48
C ASN A 111 1.79 11.33 5.04
N SER A 112 2.19 10.88 6.24
CA SER A 112 3.33 11.46 6.97
C SER A 112 4.44 10.46 7.34
N ARG A 113 4.43 9.21 6.84
CA ARG A 113 5.60 8.33 7.02
C ARG A 113 6.69 8.62 5.99
N ALA A 114 7.44 9.65 6.37
CA ALA A 114 8.78 10.04 5.95
C ALA A 114 9.04 9.95 4.44
N ILE A 115 8.63 11.02 3.74
CA ILE A 115 9.54 11.61 2.76
C ILE A 115 10.91 11.63 3.44
N SER A 116 11.92 10.95 2.88
CA SER A 116 13.24 11.03 3.49
C SER A 116 13.61 12.51 3.60
N ALA A 117 14.30 12.92 4.68
CA ALA A 117 14.74 14.32 4.81
C ALA A 117 15.52 14.77 3.55
N LYS A 118 16.19 13.83 2.87
CA LYS A 118 16.81 14.02 1.57
C LYS A 118 15.81 14.37 0.48
N LEU A 119 14.71 13.62 0.33
CA LEU A 119 13.65 13.89 -0.63
C LEU A 119 12.90 15.20 -0.32
N GLU A 120 12.74 15.59 0.95
CA GLU A 120 12.17 16.90 1.32
C GLU A 120 13.06 18.07 0.89
N VAL A 121 14.38 17.92 1.08
CA VAL A 121 15.37 18.90 0.63
C VAL A 121 15.39 18.96 -0.89
N THR A 122 15.45 17.81 -1.58
CA THR A 122 15.41 17.74 -3.06
C THR A 122 14.15 18.38 -3.61
N LEU A 123 12.98 18.08 -3.04
CA LEU A 123 11.71 18.68 -3.47
C LEU A 123 11.71 20.21 -3.28
N SER A 124 12.23 20.70 -2.15
CA SER A 124 12.30 22.14 -1.89
C SER A 124 13.24 22.85 -2.88
N VAL A 125 14.35 22.21 -3.26
CA VAL A 125 15.27 22.71 -4.30
C VAL A 125 14.59 22.73 -5.67
N LEU A 126 13.90 21.64 -6.05
CA LEU A 126 13.23 21.55 -7.36
C LEU A 126 12.09 22.57 -7.49
N ILE A 127 11.27 22.75 -6.45
CA ILE A 127 10.22 23.78 -6.46
C ILE A 127 10.83 25.17 -6.63
N SER A 128 11.90 25.48 -5.89
CA SER A 128 12.59 26.78 -6.00
C SER A 128 13.19 27.00 -7.39
N GLN A 129 13.80 25.97 -7.99
CA GLN A 129 14.38 26.05 -9.33
C GLN A 129 13.32 26.25 -10.41
N GLU A 130 12.20 25.54 -10.33
CA GLU A 130 11.14 25.60 -11.35
C GLU A 130 10.26 26.85 -11.24
N MET A 131 10.05 27.36 -10.02
CA MET A 131 9.35 28.64 -9.82
C MET A 131 10.24 29.85 -10.10
N GLY A 132 11.56 29.72 -10.02
CA GLY A 132 12.51 30.81 -10.29
C GLY A 132 12.25 32.03 -9.40
N GLU A 133 12.14 33.21 -9.99
CA GLU A 133 11.87 34.45 -9.26
C GLU A 133 10.49 34.46 -8.56
N ALA A 134 9.50 33.74 -9.11
CA ALA A 134 8.16 33.64 -8.52
C ALA A 134 8.14 32.90 -7.18
N PHE A 135 9.21 32.15 -6.85
CA PHE A 135 9.34 31.49 -5.55
C PHE A 135 9.44 32.51 -4.40
N LYS A 136 10.05 33.68 -4.64
CA LYS A 136 10.26 34.71 -3.60
C LYS A 136 8.95 35.38 -3.18
N ASP A 137 7.98 35.42 -4.09
CA ASP A 137 6.69 36.04 -3.89
C ASP A 137 5.59 35.01 -3.53
N ALA A 138 5.93 33.72 -3.57
CA ALA A 138 5.01 32.63 -3.26
C ALA A 138 4.71 32.57 -1.76
N SER A 139 3.42 32.42 -1.44
CA SER A 139 2.99 32.20 -0.06
C SER A 139 3.41 30.82 0.44
N VAL A 140 3.60 30.70 1.76
CA VAL A 140 3.86 29.41 2.43
C VAL A 140 2.75 28.40 2.11
N GLU A 141 1.52 28.87 1.98
CA GLU A 141 0.35 28.06 1.65
C GLU A 141 0.40 27.49 0.23
N GLU A 142 0.85 28.28 -0.75
CA GLU A 142 1.05 27.82 -2.13
C GLU A 142 2.16 26.76 -2.22
N ILE A 143 3.28 27.00 -1.54
CA ILE A 143 4.39 26.03 -1.47
C ILE A 143 3.92 24.73 -0.81
N GLN A 144 3.13 24.83 0.25
CA GLN A 144 2.60 23.65 0.93
C GLN A 144 1.58 22.90 0.06
N LYS A 145 0.75 23.61 -0.71
CA LYS A 145 -0.19 23.01 -1.66
C LYS A 145 0.55 22.22 -2.75
N ILE A 146 1.61 22.78 -3.32
CA ILE A 146 2.46 22.10 -4.31
C ILE A 146 3.10 20.85 -3.71
N LYS A 147 3.63 20.94 -2.49
CA LYS A 147 4.21 19.80 -1.77
C LYS A 147 3.18 18.69 -1.52
N ASN A 148 1.98 19.04 -1.06
CA ASN A 148 0.94 18.05 -0.78
C ASN A 148 0.46 17.35 -2.06
N GLU A 149 0.33 18.09 -3.16
CA GLU A 149 -0.07 17.52 -4.44
C GLU A 149 1.02 16.62 -5.04
N PHE A 150 2.29 17.01 -4.89
CA PHE A 150 3.43 16.20 -5.26
C PHE A 150 3.47 14.86 -4.52
N LEU A 151 3.18 14.87 -3.22
CA LEU A 151 3.13 13.65 -2.41
C LEU A 151 1.99 12.73 -2.80
N ARG A 152 0.83 13.31 -3.12
CA ARG A 152 -0.31 12.55 -3.65
C ARG A 152 0.06 11.83 -4.93
N ILE A 153 0.72 12.54 -5.86
CA ILE A 153 1.16 11.97 -7.14
C ILE A 153 2.24 10.91 -6.90
N LEU A 154 3.26 11.19 -6.08
CA LEU A 154 4.30 10.23 -5.75
C LEU A 154 3.77 8.95 -5.10
N ALA A 155 2.80 9.05 -4.19
CA ALA A 155 2.15 7.89 -3.59
C ALA A 155 1.45 7.00 -4.63
N THR A 156 1.14 7.54 -5.81
CA THR A 156 0.55 6.81 -6.94
C THR A 156 1.61 6.10 -7.79
N PHE A 157 2.88 6.52 -7.74
CA PHE A 157 3.97 6.02 -8.58
C PHE A 157 5.06 5.25 -7.82
N ALA A 158 5.19 5.43 -6.50
CA ALA A 158 6.30 4.89 -5.72
C ALA A 158 5.96 3.59 -4.99
N ASP A 159 6.76 2.54 -5.22
CA ASP A 159 7.00 1.49 -4.23
C ASP A 159 7.93 2.08 -3.14
N PRO A 160 7.47 2.25 -1.89
CA PRO A 160 8.27 2.86 -0.82
C PRO A 160 9.45 1.99 -0.36
N THR A 161 9.64 0.79 -0.92
CA THR A 161 10.70 -0.13 -0.49
C THR A 161 11.79 -0.38 -1.54
N GLN A 162 11.69 0.11 -2.78
CA GLN A 162 12.67 -0.27 -3.82
C GLN A 162 13.50 0.86 -4.45
N SER A 163 13.02 2.10 -4.55
CA SER A 163 13.92 3.26 -4.79
C SER A 163 13.16 4.58 -4.76
N GLU A 164 13.74 5.60 -4.13
CA GLU A 164 13.36 7.00 -4.37
C GLU A 164 13.35 7.25 -5.89
N PRO A 165 12.32 7.92 -6.46
CA PRO A 165 12.31 8.24 -7.88
C PRO A 165 13.55 9.07 -8.24
N ASP A 166 14.11 8.84 -9.43
CA ASP A 166 15.23 9.63 -9.90
C ASP A 166 14.85 11.11 -10.05
N GLU A 167 15.85 11.99 -9.96
CA GLU A 167 15.66 13.44 -10.00
C GLU A 167 14.90 13.91 -11.25
N LYS A 168 15.10 13.24 -12.40
CA LYS A 168 14.40 13.56 -13.65
C LYS A 168 12.90 13.33 -13.53
N THR A 169 12.50 12.23 -12.89
CA THR A 169 11.10 11.91 -12.60
C THR A 169 10.49 12.92 -11.64
N LEU A 170 11.21 13.30 -10.58
CA LEU A 170 10.77 14.33 -9.62
C LEU A 170 10.54 15.68 -10.33
N THR A 171 11.47 16.10 -11.19
CA THR A 171 11.37 17.36 -11.96
C THR A 171 10.17 17.37 -12.90
N VAL A 172 9.88 16.25 -13.58
CA VAL A 172 8.71 16.14 -14.47
C VAL A 172 7.40 16.31 -13.69
N ILE A 173 7.31 15.72 -12.50
CA ILE A 173 6.11 15.84 -11.65
C ILE A 173 5.96 17.29 -11.17
N VAL A 174 7.02 17.92 -10.66
CA VAL A 174 6.97 19.32 -10.20
C VAL A 174 6.55 20.26 -11.33
N LYS A 175 7.11 20.10 -12.54
CA LYS A 175 6.67 20.86 -13.72
C LYS A 175 5.22 20.62 -14.07
N GLY A 176 4.73 19.39 -13.95
CA GLY A 176 3.34 19.05 -14.19
C GLY A 176 2.40 19.83 -13.26
N ILE A 177 2.74 19.89 -11.97
CA ILE A 177 1.95 20.57 -10.94
C ILE A 177 1.97 22.10 -11.12
N LEU A 178 3.11 22.67 -11.51
CA LEU A 178 3.24 24.12 -11.68
C LEU A 178 2.55 24.65 -12.94
N ASN A 179 2.32 23.80 -13.94
CA ASN A 179 1.68 24.16 -15.21
C ASN A 179 0.19 23.77 -15.29
N SER A 180 -0.37 23.19 -14.22
CA SER A 180 -1.77 22.77 -14.10
C SER A 180 -2.61 23.77 -13.33
#